data_AF-A0AAN4Z0Q7-F1
#
_entry.id   AF-A0AAN4Z0Q7-F1
#
_cell.length_a   1.000
_cell.length_b   1.000
_cell.length_c   1.000
_cell.angle_alpha   90.00
_cell.angle_beta   90.00
_cell.angle_gamma   90.00
#
_symmetry.space_group_name_H-M   'P 1'
#
loop_
_entity.id
_entity.type
_entity.pdbx_description
1 polymer ?
#
loop_
_entity_poly.entity_id
_entity_poly.type
_entity_poly.pdbx_seq_one_letter_code
_entity_poly.pdbx_strand_id
1 'polypeptide(L)'
;MLGCAMPCAREILHSPSNYQAFKKETPRVAQFIEWLVISNQSYLELVLKQLNVGYLQTPHQFLFVADTPQKQAEFDGLVSRNGGRTRYLFHGSKMENWHSIIRSGLKNMSGTKYMLVGAAYGDGIYLSNHLATSHKYCTLFHTRNISQNCVNNNCCFSCNVKEGGM
;
A
#
# COMPACT_ATOMS: atom_id res chain seq x y z
N MET A 1 3.13 18.80 -27.98
CA MET A 1 2.90 18.92 -26.53
C MET A 1 3.80 17.92 -25.83
N LEU A 2 4.90 18.37 -25.20
CA LEU A 2 5.65 17.50 -24.31
C LEU A 2 4.76 17.18 -23.11
N GLY A 3 4.41 15.91 -22.94
CA GLY A 3 3.67 15.46 -21.76
C GLY A 3 4.42 15.87 -20.50
N CYS A 4 3.70 16.36 -19.50
CA CYS A 4 4.26 16.67 -18.19
C CYS A 4 4.67 15.35 -17.53
N ALA A 5 5.92 14.93 -17.75
CA ALA A 5 6.48 13.79 -17.05
C ALA A 5 6.79 14.22 -15.61
N MET A 6 6.29 13.45 -14.65
CA MET A 6 6.67 13.65 -13.25
C MET A 6 8.19 13.43 -13.12
N PRO A 7 8.95 14.41 -12.57
CA PRO A 7 10.38 14.24 -12.34
C PRO A 7 10.62 13.13 -11.33
N CYS A 8 11.83 12.57 -11.33
CA CYS A 8 12.20 11.57 -10.34
C CYS A 8 12.09 12.17 -8.93
N ALA A 9 11.62 11.40 -7.95
CA ALA A 9 11.61 11.83 -6.55
C ALA A 9 13.00 12.30 -6.06
N ARG A 10 14.09 11.68 -6.56
CA ARG A 10 15.46 12.11 -6.28
C ARG A 10 15.75 13.50 -6.85
N GLU A 11 15.28 13.82 -8.06
CA GLU A 11 15.44 15.16 -8.66
C GLU A 11 14.66 16.21 -7.90
N ILE A 12 13.47 15.86 -7.38
CA ILE A 12 12.66 16.73 -6.50
C ILE A 12 13.42 17.03 -5.20
N LEU A 13 14.07 16.04 -4.60
CA LEU A 13 14.85 16.21 -3.36
C LEU A 13 16.13 17.02 -3.55
N HIS A 14 16.63 17.15 -4.79
CA HIS A 14 17.83 17.93 -5.12
C HIS A 14 17.52 19.32 -5.71
N SER A 15 16.24 19.69 -5.88
CA SER A 15 15.78 20.99 -6.42
C SER A 15 15.18 21.86 -5.32
N PRO A 16 15.27 23.21 -5.44
CA PRO A 16 16.21 24.11 -4.76
C PRO A 16 16.11 24.02 -3.22
N SER A 17 17.00 24.71 -2.50
CA SER A 17 17.22 24.64 -1.04
C SER A 17 16.00 24.72 -0.09
N ASN A 18 14.77 24.95 -0.58
CA ASN A 18 13.52 24.81 0.17
C ASN A 18 12.28 24.53 -0.73
N TYR A 19 11.21 24.01 -0.12
CA TYR A 19 9.94 23.67 -0.76
C TYR A 19 9.24 24.85 -1.47
N GLN A 20 9.42 26.09 -1.01
CA GLN A 20 8.77 27.27 -1.61
C GLN A 20 9.31 27.55 -3.01
N ALA A 21 10.62 27.37 -3.22
CA ALA A 21 11.24 27.53 -4.53
C ALA A 21 10.76 26.44 -5.50
N PHE A 22 10.68 25.18 -5.06
CA PHE A 22 10.11 24.07 -5.84
C PHE A 22 8.67 24.33 -6.28
N LYS A 23 7.82 24.82 -5.36
CA LYS A 23 6.42 25.15 -5.65
C LYS A 23 6.27 26.26 -6.69
N LYS A 24 7.21 27.22 -6.73
CA LYS A 24 7.24 28.29 -7.74
C LYS A 24 7.61 27.76 -9.13
N GLU A 25 8.56 26.83 -9.19
CA GLU A 25 9.03 26.24 -10.46
C GLU A 25 8.04 25.24 -11.05
N THR A 26 7.36 24.44 -10.21
CA THR A 26 6.50 23.33 -10.66
C THR A 26 5.15 23.28 -9.91
N PRO A 27 4.29 24.31 -10.02
CA PRO A 27 3.11 24.46 -9.18
C PRO A 27 2.11 23.29 -9.27
N ARG A 28 1.94 22.68 -10.45
CA ARG A 28 1.05 21.52 -10.64
C ARG A 28 1.57 20.26 -9.95
N VAL A 29 2.89 20.04 -9.98
CA VAL A 29 3.53 18.90 -9.32
C VAL A 29 3.49 19.09 -7.82
N ALA A 30 3.79 20.30 -7.33
CA ALA A 30 3.67 20.66 -5.93
C ALA A 30 2.25 20.47 -5.39
N GLN A 31 1.23 20.95 -6.10
CA GLN A 31 -0.17 20.75 -5.71
C GLN A 31 -0.55 19.26 -5.64
N PHE A 32 -0.06 18.45 -6.58
CA PHE A 32 -0.29 17.01 -6.58
C PHE A 32 0.39 16.31 -5.41
N ILE A 33 1.64 16.67 -5.09
CA ILE A 33 2.38 16.14 -3.94
C ILE A 33 1.72 16.56 -2.62
N GLU A 34 1.32 17.83 -2.48
CA GLU A 34 0.55 18.32 -1.34
C GLU A 34 -0.72 17.50 -1.15
N TRP A 35 -1.50 17.32 -2.21
CA TRP A 35 -2.69 16.47 -2.14
C TRP A 35 -2.33 15.05 -1.74
N LEU A 36 -1.30 14.43 -2.34
CA LEU A 36 -0.90 13.06 -2.03
C LEU A 36 -0.56 12.87 -0.55
N VAL A 37 0.20 13.81 0.03
CA VAL A 37 0.66 13.76 1.42
C VAL A 37 -0.46 14.14 2.39
N ILE A 38 -1.15 15.27 2.16
CA ILE A 38 -2.17 15.80 3.10
C ILE A 38 -3.41 14.92 3.14
N SER A 39 -3.82 14.33 2.02
CA SER A 39 -4.99 13.45 1.98
C SER A 39 -4.70 12.06 2.54
N ASN A 40 -3.43 11.72 2.80
CA ASN A 40 -3.05 10.39 3.26
C ASN A 40 -2.84 10.41 4.78
N GLN A 41 -3.74 9.75 5.51
CA GLN A 41 -3.62 9.56 6.96
C GLN A 41 -2.72 8.38 7.32
N SER A 42 -2.19 7.66 6.33
CA SER A 42 -1.29 6.56 6.58
C SER A 42 0.14 7.01 6.85
N TYR A 43 0.80 6.30 7.74
CA TYR A 43 2.22 6.39 8.00
C TYR A 43 2.96 5.22 7.34
N LEU A 44 4.05 5.52 6.63
CA LEU A 44 4.96 4.56 6.04
C LEU A 44 6.34 4.73 6.67
N GLU A 45 6.86 3.68 7.29
CA GLU A 45 8.18 3.66 7.92
C GLU A 45 9.09 2.67 7.22
N LEU A 46 10.33 3.07 6.92
CA LEU A 46 11.32 2.15 6.38
C LEU A 46 11.69 1.11 7.45
N VAL A 47 11.52 -0.16 7.12
CA VAL A 47 11.90 -1.27 7.99
C VAL A 47 13.43 -1.36 8.07
N LEU A 48 13.94 -1.52 9.29
CA LEU A 48 15.37 -1.74 9.53
C LEU A 48 15.82 -3.01 8.81
N LYS A 49 16.98 -2.98 8.16
CA LYS A 49 17.49 -4.11 7.35
C LYS A 49 17.50 -5.46 8.09
N GLN A 50 17.74 -5.45 9.40
CA GLN A 50 17.74 -6.63 10.26
C GLN A 50 16.36 -7.27 10.46
N LEU A 51 15.28 -6.53 10.22
CA LEU A 51 13.89 -6.97 10.30
C LEU A 51 13.30 -7.26 8.90
N ASN A 52 14.10 -7.13 7.83
CA ASN A 52 13.63 -7.42 6.48
C ASN A 52 13.26 -8.90 6.34
N VAL A 53 12.12 -9.14 5.71
CA VAL A 53 11.69 -10.48 5.32
C VAL A 53 12.49 -10.90 4.08
N GLY A 54 13.44 -11.82 4.24
CA GLY A 54 14.34 -12.25 3.17
C GLY A 54 13.65 -12.81 1.93
N TYR A 55 12.46 -13.43 2.11
CA TYR A 55 11.65 -13.96 1.01
C TYR A 55 11.29 -12.90 -0.04
N LEU A 56 11.13 -11.63 0.35
CA LEU A 56 10.75 -10.55 -0.58
C LEU A 56 11.90 -10.08 -1.47
N GLN A 57 13.14 -10.49 -1.19
CA GLN A 57 14.33 -10.22 -2.01
C GLN A 57 14.52 -8.72 -2.39
N THR A 58 14.08 -7.81 -1.52
CA THR A 58 14.25 -6.36 -1.68
C THR A 58 14.99 -5.77 -0.48
N PRO A 59 15.94 -4.85 -0.71
CA PRO A 59 16.64 -4.16 0.37
C PRO A 59 15.75 -3.13 1.09
N HIS A 60 14.66 -2.67 0.46
CA HIS A 60 13.76 -1.65 1.00
C HIS A 60 12.39 -2.26 1.25
N GLN A 61 12.04 -2.38 2.54
CA GLN A 61 10.73 -2.82 3.00
C GLN A 61 10.14 -1.72 3.86
N PHE A 62 8.81 -1.59 3.85
CA PHE A 62 8.14 -0.52 4.58
C PHE A 62 7.05 -1.12 5.48
N LEU A 63 7.00 -0.66 6.72
CA LEU A 63 5.87 -0.88 7.61
C LEU A 63 4.84 0.20 7.30
N PHE A 64 3.60 -0.22 7.17
CA PHE A 64 2.48 0.65 6.87
C PHE A 64 1.48 0.59 8.02
N VAL A 65 1.10 1.76 8.52
CA VAL A 65 0.09 1.91 9.59
C VAL A 65 -0.92 2.96 9.12
N ALA A 66 -2.19 2.59 9.01
CA ALA A 66 -3.24 3.51 8.53
C ALA A 66 -4.54 3.45 9.31
N ASP A 67 -4.55 2.76 10.46
CA ASP A 67 -5.74 2.66 11.27
C ASP A 67 -5.91 3.91 12.13
N THR A 68 -7.13 4.43 12.13
CA THR A 68 -7.52 5.50 13.05
C THR A 68 -7.80 4.92 14.43
N PRO A 69 -7.68 5.71 15.52
CA PRO A 69 -8.03 5.24 16.86
C PRO A 69 -9.46 4.67 16.94
N GLN A 70 -10.40 5.23 16.16
CA GLN A 70 -11.77 4.75 16.08
C GLN A 70 -11.86 3.35 15.46
N LYS A 71 -11.18 3.11 14.32
CA LYS A 71 -11.14 1.78 13.69
C LYS A 71 -10.47 0.75 14.59
N GLN A 72 -9.39 1.13 15.28
CA GLN A 72 -8.73 0.25 16.23
C GLN A 72 -9.67 -0.11 17.40
N ALA A 73 -10.42 0.85 17.94
CA ALA A 73 -11.39 0.59 19.00
C ALA A 73 -12.55 -0.32 18.54
N GLU A 74 -13.04 -0.14 17.31
CA GLU A 74 -14.02 -1.04 16.70
C GLU A 74 -13.46 -2.46 16.54
N PHE A 75 -12.23 -2.58 16.06
CA PHE A 75 -11.51 -3.85 15.95
C PHE A 75 -11.31 -4.50 17.31
N ASP A 76 -10.87 -3.77 18.33
CA ASP A 76 -10.68 -4.28 19.69
C ASP A 76 -12.00 -4.77 20.31
N GLY A 77 -13.11 -4.06 20.02
CA GLY A 77 -14.46 -4.48 20.40
C GLY A 77 -14.91 -5.77 19.68
N LEU A 78 -14.51 -5.97 18.42
CA LEU A 78 -14.75 -7.23 17.70
C LEU A 78 -13.86 -8.36 18.25
N VAL A 79 -12.58 -8.09 18.51
CA VAL A 79 -11.65 -9.06 19.11
C VAL A 79 -12.18 -9.53 20.46
N SER A 80 -12.60 -8.60 21.32
CA SER A 80 -13.14 -8.91 22.65
C SER A 80 -14.41 -9.77 22.56
N ARG A 81 -15.34 -9.44 21.67
CA ARG A 81 -16.59 -10.20 21.47
C ARG A 81 -16.37 -11.59 20.87
N ASN A 82 -15.23 -11.83 20.24
CA ASN A 82 -14.98 -13.03 19.47
C ASN A 82 -13.77 -13.84 19.97
N GLY A 83 -13.58 -13.88 21.29
CA GLY A 83 -12.64 -14.79 21.94
C GLY A 83 -11.21 -14.26 22.08
N GLY A 84 -10.98 -12.98 21.81
CA GLY A 84 -9.75 -12.26 22.17
C GLY A 84 -8.51 -12.62 21.35
N ARG A 85 -8.65 -13.34 20.22
CA ARG A 85 -7.51 -13.83 19.43
C ARG A 85 -7.42 -13.11 18.08
N THR A 86 -6.21 -12.68 17.73
CA THR A 86 -5.86 -12.10 16.43
C THR A 86 -4.75 -12.90 15.78
N ARG A 87 -4.63 -12.81 14.45
CA ARG A 87 -3.53 -13.40 13.69
C ARG A 87 -3.01 -12.40 12.67
N TYR A 88 -1.71 -12.44 12.42
CA TYR A 88 -1.12 -11.73 11.30
C TYR A 88 -1.19 -12.64 10.07
N LEU A 89 -1.81 -12.16 9.00
CA LEU A 89 -1.92 -12.85 7.72
C LEU A 89 -1.45 -11.95 6.59
N PHE A 90 -1.00 -12.53 5.49
CA PHE A 90 -0.51 -11.80 4.32
C PHE A 90 -1.64 -11.61 3.31
N HIS A 91 -1.71 -10.42 2.73
CA HIS A 91 -2.51 -10.11 1.54
C HIS A 91 -1.59 -9.66 0.40
N GLY A 92 -1.74 -10.27 -0.77
CA GLY A 92 -1.07 -9.83 -1.98
C GLY A 92 -2.06 -9.19 -2.94
N SER A 93 -1.64 -8.10 -3.58
CA SER A 93 -2.46 -7.40 -4.58
C SER A 93 -1.54 -6.77 -5.62
N LYS A 94 -2.12 -6.50 -6.81
CA LYS A 94 -1.41 -5.81 -7.89
C LYS A 94 -1.02 -4.38 -7.48
N MET A 95 0.08 -3.86 -8.04
CA MET A 95 0.62 -2.55 -7.68
C MET A 95 -0.42 -1.41 -7.75
N GLU A 96 -1.25 -1.41 -8.80
CA GLU A 96 -2.28 -0.40 -9.05
C GLU A 96 -3.36 -0.32 -7.97
N ASN A 97 -3.58 -1.39 -7.20
CA ASN A 97 -4.60 -1.43 -6.15
C ASN A 97 -4.12 -0.78 -4.85
N TRP A 98 -2.80 -0.69 -4.63
CA TRP A 98 -2.24 -0.27 -3.34
C TRP A 98 -2.60 1.17 -3.00
N HIS A 99 -2.72 2.07 -3.97
CA HIS A 99 -3.17 3.44 -3.69
C HIS A 99 -4.55 3.47 -3.01
N SER A 100 -5.48 2.63 -3.46
CA SER A 100 -6.81 2.54 -2.85
C SER A 100 -6.79 1.77 -1.53
N ILE A 101 -6.06 0.65 -1.46
CA ILE A 101 -5.94 -0.17 -0.25
C ILE A 101 -5.35 0.65 0.90
N ILE A 102 -4.31 1.44 0.63
CA ILE A 102 -3.66 2.30 1.62
C ILE A 102 -4.64 3.34 2.18
N ARG A 103 -5.45 3.95 1.33
CA ARG A 103 -6.35 5.04 1.75
C ARG A 103 -7.65 4.57 2.35
N SER A 104 -8.15 3.40 1.94
CA SER A 104 -9.50 2.95 2.26
C SER A 104 -9.56 1.60 2.96
N GLY A 105 -8.42 0.93 3.18
CA GLY A 105 -8.36 -0.44 3.67
C GLY A 105 -8.71 -1.47 2.60
N LEU A 106 -8.59 -2.74 2.99
CA LEU A 106 -9.03 -3.87 2.17
C LEU A 106 -10.56 -3.92 2.14
N LYS A 107 -11.13 -4.21 0.97
CA LYS A 107 -12.57 -4.29 0.75
C LYS A 107 -12.92 -5.63 0.14
N ASN A 108 -14.07 -6.17 0.52
CA ASN A 108 -14.64 -7.32 -0.17
C ASN A 108 -15.10 -6.88 -1.57
N MET A 109 -14.43 -7.41 -2.60
CA MET A 109 -14.74 -7.09 -4.00
C MET A 109 -15.47 -8.24 -4.71
N SER A 110 -15.85 -9.32 -4.00
CA SER A 110 -16.57 -10.45 -4.57
C SER A 110 -17.89 -10.03 -5.20
N GLY A 111 -18.22 -10.61 -6.35
CA GLY A 111 -19.45 -10.29 -7.10
C GLY A 111 -19.47 -8.90 -7.76
N THR A 112 -18.44 -8.07 -7.57
CA THR A 112 -18.32 -6.76 -8.22
C THR A 112 -17.56 -6.85 -9.53
N LYS A 113 -17.68 -5.81 -10.37
CA LYS A 113 -16.86 -5.66 -11.59
C LYS A 113 -15.35 -5.57 -11.35
N TYR A 114 -14.93 -5.40 -10.09
CA TYR A 114 -13.53 -5.29 -9.69
C TYR A 114 -12.97 -6.60 -9.10
N MET A 115 -13.77 -7.67 -9.07
CA MET A 115 -13.31 -9.00 -8.67
C MET A 115 -12.25 -9.51 -9.65
N LEU A 116 -10.99 -9.63 -9.20
CA LEU A 116 -9.88 -10.09 -10.04
C LEU A 116 -9.81 -11.61 -10.21
N VAL A 117 -10.14 -12.34 -9.15
CA VAL A 117 -10.14 -13.79 -9.09
C VAL A 117 -11.47 -14.27 -8.51
N GLY A 118 -11.90 -15.47 -8.88
CA GLY A 118 -13.16 -16.02 -8.39
C GLY A 118 -13.20 -16.22 -6.86
N ALA A 119 -14.41 -16.32 -6.33
CA ALA A 119 -14.69 -16.51 -4.91
C ALA A 119 -14.76 -18.01 -4.54
N ALA A 120 -13.65 -18.73 -4.67
CA ALA A 120 -13.60 -20.20 -4.51
C ALA A 120 -14.10 -20.72 -3.14
N TYR A 121 -13.94 -19.92 -2.08
CA TYR A 121 -14.41 -20.21 -0.73
C TYR A 121 -15.51 -19.26 -0.25
N GLY A 122 -16.25 -18.66 -1.20
CA GLY A 122 -17.28 -17.66 -0.92
C GLY A 122 -16.75 -16.23 -0.88
N ASP A 123 -17.67 -15.30 -0.62
CA ASP A 123 -17.42 -13.86 -0.69
C ASP A 123 -16.56 -13.40 0.47
N GLY A 124 -15.52 -12.62 0.20
CA GLY A 124 -14.66 -12.11 1.25
C GLY A 124 -13.28 -11.62 0.81
N ILE A 125 -12.51 -11.19 1.80
CA ILE A 125 -11.11 -10.78 1.64
C ILE A 125 -10.23 -12.01 1.88
N TYR A 126 -9.42 -12.36 0.88
CA TYR A 126 -8.58 -13.55 0.91
C TYR A 126 -7.20 -13.23 1.48
N LEU A 127 -6.74 -14.09 2.38
CA LEU A 127 -5.54 -13.91 3.19
C LEU A 127 -4.83 -15.24 3.34
N SER A 128 -3.52 -15.22 3.57
CA SER A 128 -2.75 -16.44 3.81
C SER A 128 -1.75 -16.25 4.95
N ASN A 129 -1.59 -17.28 5.78
CA ASN A 129 -0.47 -17.38 6.72
C ASN A 129 0.86 -17.68 6.02
N HIS A 130 0.85 -18.01 4.71
CA HIS A 130 2.04 -18.25 3.92
C HIS A 130 2.30 -17.08 2.97
N LEU A 131 3.39 -16.34 3.21
CA LEU A 131 3.80 -15.24 2.34
C LEU A 131 3.93 -15.66 0.88
N ALA A 132 4.44 -16.87 0.62
CA ALA A 132 4.59 -17.40 -0.74
C ALA A 132 3.26 -17.49 -1.50
N THR A 133 2.16 -17.81 -0.82
CA THR A 133 0.82 -17.87 -1.41
C THR A 133 0.34 -16.47 -1.77
N SER A 134 0.40 -15.54 -0.82
CA SER A 134 -0.04 -14.16 -1.06
C SER A 134 0.85 -13.45 -2.09
N HIS A 135 2.16 -13.72 -2.10
CA HIS A 135 3.10 -13.14 -3.07
C HIS A 135 2.73 -13.45 -4.53
N LYS A 136 2.07 -14.58 -4.82
CA LYS A 136 1.58 -14.90 -6.18
C LYS A 136 0.53 -13.91 -6.69
N TYR A 137 -0.16 -13.20 -5.79
CA TYR A 137 -1.11 -12.14 -6.13
C TYR A 137 -0.44 -10.75 -6.22
N CYS A 138 0.83 -10.64 -5.83
CA CYS A 138 1.65 -9.44 -6.04
C CYS A 138 2.20 -9.49 -7.49
N THR A 139 1.48 -8.96 -8.49
CA THR A 139 2.00 -8.89 -9.87
C THR A 139 2.79 -7.61 -10.11
N LEU A 140 3.89 -7.72 -10.86
CA LEU A 140 4.69 -6.58 -11.31
C LEU A 140 3.85 -5.60 -12.14
N PHE A 141 4.00 -4.31 -11.87
CA PHE A 141 3.49 -3.26 -12.73
C PHE A 141 4.39 -3.14 -13.97
N HIS A 142 3.81 -3.12 -15.17
CA HIS A 142 4.57 -2.84 -16.37
C HIS A 142 4.74 -1.32 -16.52
N THR A 143 5.95 -0.82 -16.29
CA THR A 143 6.33 0.59 -16.28
C THR A 143 6.33 1.20 -17.68
N ARG A 144 5.16 1.45 -18.27
CA ARG A 144 5.10 2.22 -19.53
C ARG A 144 4.96 3.73 -19.35
N ASN A 145 4.56 4.23 -18.18
CA ASN A 145 4.21 5.65 -18.01
C ASN A 145 4.58 6.29 -16.64
N ILE A 146 5.45 5.67 -15.85
CA ILE A 146 6.06 6.32 -14.68
C ILE A 146 7.56 6.43 -14.98
N SER A 147 8.15 7.59 -14.70
CA SER A 147 9.52 8.00 -15.06
C SER A 147 10.48 6.83 -15.27
N GLN A 148 11.03 6.76 -16.49
CA GLN A 148 11.62 5.58 -17.12
C GLN A 148 12.82 4.92 -16.39
N ASN A 149 13.18 5.30 -15.16
CA ASN A 149 14.39 4.78 -14.52
C ASN A 149 14.25 4.51 -13.00
N CYS A 150 13.04 4.42 -12.42
CA CYS A 150 12.92 4.46 -10.95
C CYS A 150 12.14 3.35 -10.23
N VAL A 151 11.69 2.26 -10.86
CA VAL A 151 11.02 1.18 -10.08
C VAL A 151 11.03 -0.20 -10.74
N ASN A 152 11.56 -1.17 -10.00
CA ASN A 152 11.18 -2.59 -10.04
C ASN A 152 10.69 -2.96 -8.63
N ASN A 153 9.41 -2.68 -8.31
CA ASN A 153 8.89 -2.91 -6.97
C ASN A 153 7.75 -3.95 -6.99
N ASN A 154 7.88 -5.00 -6.18
CA ASN A 154 6.79 -5.87 -5.76
C ASN A 154 6.33 -5.43 -4.36
N CYS A 155 5.04 -5.20 -4.17
CA CYS A 155 4.47 -4.81 -2.87
C CYS A 155 3.58 -5.93 -2.32
N CYS A 156 3.82 -6.35 -1.09
CA CYS A 156 2.97 -7.27 -0.33
C CYS A 156 2.79 -6.73 1.10
N PHE A 157 1.63 -6.95 1.72
CA PHE A 157 1.29 -6.38 3.04
C PHE A 157 0.88 -7.48 4.03
N SER A 158 1.32 -7.34 5.27
CA SER A 158 0.81 -8.11 6.40
C SER A 158 -0.36 -7.36 7.04
N CYS A 159 -1.53 -7.98 7.09
CA CYS A 159 -2.72 -7.44 7.72
C CYS A 159 -3.05 -8.26 8.99
N ASN A 160 -3.49 -7.57 10.04
CA ASN A 160 -4.04 -8.21 11.23
C ASN A 160 -5.48 -8.64 10.95
N VAL A 161 -5.75 -9.94 11.02
CA VAL A 161 -7.06 -10.49 10.70
C VAL A 161 -7.46 -11.55 11.70
N LYS A 162 -8.75 -11.57 12.03
CA LYS A 162 -9.39 -12.64 12.80
C LYS A 162 -9.78 -13.78 11.85
N GLU A 163 -9.95 -14.99 12.37
CA GLU A 163 -10.77 -16.01 11.69
C GLU A 163 -12.19 -15.42 11.48
N GLY A 164 -12.46 -14.97 10.25
CA GLY A 164 -13.75 -14.41 9.83
C GLY A 164 -13.83 -12.88 9.67
N GLY A 165 -12.94 -12.29 8.85
CA GLY A 165 -13.17 -11.01 8.16
C GLY A 165 -12.84 -9.72 8.92
N MET A 166 -12.37 -8.72 8.15
CA MET A 166 -12.46 -7.27 8.44
C MET A 166 -13.85 -6.77 8.08
#